data_AF-A0A7W4JR08-F1
#
_entry.id   AF-A0A7W4JR08-F1
#
_cell.length_a   1.000
_cell.length_b   1.000
_cell.length_c   1.000
_cell.angle_alpha   90.00
_cell.angle_beta   90.00
_cell.angle_gamma   90.00
#
_symmetry.space_group_name_H-M   'P 1'
#
loop_
_entity.id
_entity.type
_entity.pdbx_description
1 polymer ?
#
loop_
_entity_poly.entity_id
_entity_poly.type
_entity_poly.pdbx_seq_one_letter_code
_entity_poly.pdbx_strand_id
1 'polypeptide(L)' 'MTGYRNENDDAVRAQLQILISELQADVEKMAVLLDQTQASDDVKHLMASIADRLDGVADLADQR' A
#
# COMPACT_ATOMS: atom_id res chain seq x y z
N MET A 1 17.79 -27.56 -12.02
CA MET A 1 16.31 -27.51 -11.92
C MET A 1 15.92 -26.43 -10.89
N THR A 2 16.27 -25.18 -11.18
CA THR A 2 16.26 -24.05 -10.22
C THR A 2 15.44 -22.83 -10.69
N GLY A 3 14.86 -22.86 -11.89
CA GLY A 3 14.08 -21.75 -12.45
C GLY A 3 12.71 -21.54 -11.81
N TYR A 4 12.02 -22.61 -11.42
CA TYR A 4 10.64 -22.55 -10.91
C TYR A 4 10.47 -21.82 -9.56
N ARG A 5 11.54 -21.70 -8.76
CA ARG A 5 11.46 -21.03 -7.45
C ARG A 5 11.52 -19.52 -7.59
N ASN A 6 12.36 -19.01 -8.50
CA ASN A 6 12.49 -17.59 -8.78
C ASN A 6 11.23 -17.01 -9.45
N GLU A 7 10.66 -17.72 -10.43
CA GLU A 7 9.44 -17.26 -11.13
C GLU A 7 8.24 -17.12 -10.17
N ASN A 8 8.15 -17.99 -9.17
CA ASN A 8 7.08 -17.94 -8.18
C ASN A 8 7.29 -16.77 -7.20
N ASP A 9 8.53 -16.51 -6.78
CA ASP A 9 8.87 -15.38 -5.92
C ASP A 9 8.65 -14.03 -6.66
N ASP A 10 8.97 -13.96 -7.95
CA ASP A 10 8.70 -12.80 -8.81
C ASP A 10 7.20 -12.57 -9.02
N ALA A 11 6.42 -13.64 -9.24
CA ALA A 11 4.96 -13.56 -9.38
C ALA A 11 4.27 -13.10 -8.08
N VAL A 12 4.77 -13.55 -6.92
CA VAL A 12 4.29 -13.11 -5.61
C VAL A 12 4.64 -11.65 -5.36
N ARG A 13 5.85 -11.21 -5.74
CA ARG A 13 6.28 -9.82 -5.63
C ARG A 13 5.42 -8.89 -6.49
N ALA A 14 5.13 -9.28 -7.73
CA ALA A 14 4.27 -8.51 -8.62
C ALA A 14 2.85 -8.37 -8.05
N GLN A 15 2.28 -9.44 -7.50
CA GLN A 15 0.97 -9.39 -6.83
C GLN A 15 1.00 -8.49 -5.60
N LEU A 16 2.08 -8.52 -4.82
CA LEU A 16 2.26 -7.67 -3.65
C LEU A 16 2.32 -6.19 -4.05
N GLN A 17 3.06 -5.84 -5.09
CA GLN A 17 3.15 -4.47 -5.61
C GLN A 17 1.80 -3.95 -6.13
N ILE A 18 1.03 -4.80 -6.83
CA ILE A 18 -0.33 -4.46 -7.29
C ILE A 18 -1.21 -4.15 -6.09
N LEU A 19 -1.23 -5.03 -5.08
CA LEU A 19 -2.06 -4.84 -3.89
C LEU A 19 -1.67 -3.58 -3.11
N ILE A 20 -0.37 -3.29 -2.96
CA ILE A 20 0.11 -2.06 -2.31
C ILE A 20 -0.39 -0.83 -3.07
N SER A 21 -0.28 -0.84 -4.40
CA SER A 21 -0.73 0.27 -5.25
C SER A 21 -2.25 0.49 -5.14
N GLU A 22 -3.03 -0.59 -5.11
CA GLU A 22 -4.49 -0.52 -4.90
C GLU A 22 -4.84 0.07 -3.53
N LEU A 23 -4.15 -0.36 -2.47
CA LEU A 23 -4.35 0.15 -1.12
C LEU A 23 -3.95 1.63 -0.98
N GLN A 24 -2.85 2.06 -1.61
CA GLN A 24 -2.44 3.47 -1.64
C GLN A 24 -3.53 4.32 -2.33
N ALA A 25 -4.03 3.88 -3.48
CA ALA A 25 -5.09 4.59 -4.19
C ALA A 25 -6.39 4.69 -3.36
N ASP A 26 -6.73 3.66 -2.60
CA ASP A 26 -7.92 3.69 -1.73
C ASP A 26 -7.71 4.59 -0.50
N VAL A 27 -6.51 4.64 0.05
CA VAL A 27 -6.12 5.58 1.12
C VAL A 27 -6.22 7.02 0.65
N GLU A 28 -5.73 7.34 -0.55
CA GLU A 28 -5.87 8.67 -1.15
C GLU A 28 -7.34 9.08 -1.34
N LYS A 29 -8.17 8.18 -1.89
CA LYS A 29 -9.62 8.43 -2.03
C LYS A 29 -10.28 8.68 -0.68
N MET A 30 -9.94 7.87 0.34
CA MET A 30 -10.46 8.04 1.69
C MET A 30 -10.04 9.38 2.29
N ALA A 31 -8.79 9.82 2.10
CA ALA A 31 -8.34 11.13 2.56
C ALA A 31 -9.19 12.27 1.98
N VAL A 32 -9.47 12.23 0.66
CA VAL A 32 -10.35 13.21 -0.01
C VAL A 32 -11.77 13.18 0.57
N LEU A 33 -12.35 12.00 0.80
CA LEU A 33 -13.69 11.87 1.38
C LEU A 33 -13.75 12.37 2.83
N LEU A 34 -12.71 12.13 3.62
CA LEU A 34 -12.63 12.61 5.01
C LEU A 34 -12.52 14.14 5.08
N ASP A 35 -11.81 14.75 4.14
CA ASP A 35 -11.75 16.21 4.01
C ASP A 35 -13.12 16.82 3.66
N GLN A 36 -13.92 16.13 2.84
CA GLN A 36 -15.26 16.57 2.47
C GLN A 36 -16.30 16.40 3.58
N THR A 37 -16.08 15.48 4.52
CA THR A 37 -17.07 15.08 5.53
C THR A 37 -16.86 15.72 6.91
N GLN A 38 -15.95 16.69 7.04
CA GLN A 38 -15.53 17.25 8.34
C GLN A 38 -15.18 16.16 9.36
N ALA A 39 -14.57 15.06 8.90
CA ALA A 39 -14.14 13.99 9.77
C ALA A 39 -13.16 14.51 10.84
N SER A 40 -13.20 13.90 12.03
CA SER A 40 -12.29 14.24 13.12
C SER A 40 -10.83 14.19 12.67
N ASP A 41 -10.02 15.13 13.15
CA ASP A 41 -8.58 15.16 12.91
C ASP A 41 -7.91 13.84 13.29
N ASP A 42 -8.41 13.14 14.31
CA ASP A 42 -7.94 11.80 14.69
C ASP A 42 -8.05 10.79 13.55
N VAL A 43 -9.16 10.82 12.78
CA VAL A 43 -9.37 9.90 11.65
C VAL A 43 -8.45 10.27 10.50
N LYS A 44 -8.22 11.56 10.26
CA LYS A 44 -7.26 12.04 9.25
C LYS A 44 -5.83 11.63 9.61
N HIS A 45 -5.45 11.74 10.87
CA HIS A 45 -4.14 11.30 11.37
C HIS A 45 -3.96 9.78 11.25
N LEU A 46 -4.99 8.99 11.54
CA LEU A 46 -4.94 7.54 11.32
C LEU A 46 -4.76 7.21 9.84
N MET A 47 -5.45 7.90 8.94
CA MET A 47 -5.28 7.69 7.50
C MET A 47 -3.89 8.07 7.01
N ALA A 48 -3.34 9.19 7.47
CA ALA A 48 -1.96 9.56 7.16
C ALA A 48 -0.97 8.49 7.65
N SER A 49 -1.15 7.98 8.87
CA SER A 49 -0.30 6.90 9.40
C SER A 49 -0.44 5.59 8.60
N ILE A 50 -1.61 5.30 8.03
CA ILE A 50 -1.79 4.14 7.14
C ILE A 50 -1.06 4.35 5.82
N ALA A 51 -1.11 5.56 5.23
CA ALA A 51 -0.36 5.90 4.02
C ALA A 51 1.15 5.69 4.24
N ASP A 52 1.71 6.26 5.30
CA ASP A 52 3.14 6.14 5.63
C ASP A 52 3.59 4.67 5.77
N ARG A 53 2.73 3.83 6.35
CA ARG A 53 3.03 2.40 6.51
C ARG A 53 2.96 1.64 5.18
N LEU A 54 2.04 2.00 4.29
CA LEU A 54 1.97 1.40 2.95
C LEU A 54 3.21 1.76 2.14
N ASP A 55 3.68 3.01 2.22
CA ASP A 55 4.92 3.44 1.57
C ASP A 55 6.12 2.65 2.10
N GLY A 56 6.21 2.48 3.43
CA GLY A 56 7.25 1.64 4.02
C GLY A 56 7.18 0.17 3.59
N VAL A 57 5.97 -0.38 3.38
CA VAL A 57 5.80 -1.74 2.86
C VAL A 57 6.16 -1.83 1.37
N ALA A 58 5.87 -0.80 0.58
CA ALA A 58 6.28 -0.68 -0.82
C ALA A 58 7.81 -0.72 -0.94
N ASP A 59 8.50 0.10 -0.16
CA ASP A 59 9.97 0.15 -0.13
C ASP A 59 10.57 -1.22 0.22
N LEU A 60 9.99 -1.93 1.19
CA LEU A 60 10.43 -3.27 1.57
C LEU A 60 10.17 -4.33 0.50
N ALA A 61 9.07 -4.20 -0.25
CA ALA A 61 8.74 -5.08 -1.36
C ALA A 61 9.68 -4.87 -2.56
N ASP A 62 10.15 -3.64 -2.76
CA ASP A 62 11.08 -3.28 -3.84
C ASP A 62 12.55 -3.61 -3.53
N GLN A 63 12.94 -3.68 -2.26
CA GLN A 63 14.33 -3.99 -1.84
C GLN A 63 14.67 -5.49 -1.79
N ARG A 64 13.70 -6.39 -1.93
CA ARG A 64 13.91 -7.84 -1.95
C ARG A 64 14.07 -8.38 -3.36
#